data_AF-C5LYG7-F1
#
_entry.id   AF-C5LYG7-F1
#
_cell.length_a   1.000
_cell.length_b   1.000
_cell.length_c   1.000
_cell.angle_alpha   90.00
_cell.angle_beta   90.00
_cell.angle_gamma   90.00
#
_symmetry.space_group_name_H-M   'P 1'
#
loop_
_entity.id
_entity.type
_entity.pdbx_description
1 polymer ?
#
loop_
_entity_poly.entity_id
_entity_poly.type
_entity_poly.pdbx_seq_one_letter_code
_entity_poly.pdbx_strand_id
1 'polypeptide(L)'
;MSSSSTDTTKAISDLPMAPLAIAGSVAAALSAGVLIYRHRHQELPLPRSLRRIAPALLTRAGGQAESAHFKMPVFDGPVLYEKGANGQKMDKRLYCQLYVLDCINAAKLPEAREKLQLELVRRNIPSVIYDDVNSPKAIGLLTWSEDPKHFPTVVNPVLQLEGIGDVLEPRQGWTMLGKTYSSGHEADLEDYLLQKVIRNVTMKDTEYAIWYPMRREGKFSMEKPGDQCQMLLQHAAIGKAYSKVGAWDVRLNCYGLDAADNEFVIGLVHKELNPLSKLVEDMRKTEHTALFMKSLGPFFVGHRVFVHAPSN
;
A
#
# COMPACT_ATOMS: atom_id res chain seq x y z
N MET A 1 74.27 24.82 5.18
CA MET A 1 74.29 23.92 6.35
C MET A 1 73.11 22.97 6.20
N SER A 2 73.36 21.82 5.55
CA SER A 2 73.39 20.47 6.16
C SER A 2 72.04 19.78 5.88
N SER A 3 71.92 19.02 4.78
CA SER A 3 72.07 17.54 4.69
C SER A 3 70.92 16.80 5.39
N SER A 4 70.28 15.74 4.89
CA SER A 4 70.37 14.92 3.68
C SER A 4 69.20 13.91 3.74
N SER A 5 68.69 13.50 2.58
CA SER A 5 68.11 12.18 2.22
C SER A 5 67.14 11.46 3.18
N THR A 6 65.91 11.20 2.71
CA THR A 6 65.15 9.94 2.95
C THR A 6 64.24 9.74 1.72
N ASP A 7 64.57 8.85 0.80
CA ASP A 7 64.43 7.40 0.80
C ASP A 7 62.97 6.93 0.64
N THR A 8 62.64 6.65 -0.62
CA THR A 8 61.43 6.03 -1.15
C THR A 8 61.37 4.57 -0.75
N THR A 9 60.91 4.25 0.46
CA THR A 9 60.24 2.97 0.76
C THR A 9 59.62 3.00 2.15
N LYS A 10 58.28 3.09 2.21
CA LYS A 10 57.35 2.62 3.27
C LYS A 10 56.15 3.55 3.37
N ALA A 11 55.02 3.13 2.80
CA ALA A 11 53.69 3.47 3.31
C ALA A 11 52.58 2.74 2.52
N ILE A 12 52.61 1.40 2.45
CA ILE A 12 51.40 0.59 2.21
C ILE A 12 51.55 -0.71 2.99
N SER A 13 51.41 -0.62 4.31
CA SER A 13 51.17 -1.77 5.18
C SER A 13 50.40 -1.24 6.37
N ASP A 14 49.08 -1.32 6.29
CA ASP A 14 48.14 -1.50 7.41
C ASP A 14 46.71 -1.20 6.93
N LEU A 15 46.16 -2.17 6.19
CA LEU A 15 44.71 -2.32 6.03
C LEU A 15 44.39 -3.81 6.29
N PRO A 16 43.44 -4.12 7.19
CA PRO A 16 43.15 -5.49 7.59
C PRO A 16 42.56 -6.30 6.43
N MET A 17 43.09 -7.51 6.28
CA MET A 17 42.70 -8.52 5.31
C MET A 17 41.39 -9.23 5.69
N ALA A 18 40.51 -9.37 4.70
CA ALA A 18 39.44 -10.37 4.48
C ALA A 18 38.05 -10.18 5.13
N PRO A 19 36.95 -10.68 4.49
CA PRO A 19 36.92 -11.64 3.39
C PRO A 19 36.09 -11.22 2.15
N LEU A 20 36.79 -11.00 1.05
CA LEU A 20 36.29 -11.19 -0.31
C LEU A 20 36.18 -12.71 -0.61
N ALA A 21 35.44 -13.47 0.20
CA ALA A 21 35.31 -14.94 0.06
C ALA A 21 33.86 -15.44 0.02
N ILE A 22 32.88 -14.60 0.37
CA ILE A 22 31.46 -15.00 0.44
C ILE A 22 30.71 -14.70 -0.87
N ALA A 23 31.14 -13.69 -1.64
CA ALA A 23 30.48 -13.33 -2.89
C ALA A 23 30.72 -14.35 -4.03
N GLY A 24 31.86 -15.05 -4.03
CA GLY A 24 32.18 -16.06 -5.05
C GLY A 24 31.43 -17.39 -4.87
N SER A 25 31.03 -17.72 -3.63
CA SER A 25 30.45 -19.02 -3.30
C SER A 25 28.93 -19.08 -3.53
N VAL A 26 28.20 -17.98 -3.33
CA VAL A 26 26.74 -17.93 -3.55
C VAL A 26 26.40 -17.86 -5.05
N ALA A 27 27.14 -17.08 -5.84
CA ALA A 27 26.95 -17.00 -7.29
C ALA A 27 27.29 -18.33 -8.00
N ALA A 28 28.32 -19.05 -7.52
CA ALA A 28 28.68 -20.36 -8.04
C ALA A 28 27.63 -21.44 -7.67
N ALA A 29 27.06 -21.39 -6.46
CA ALA A 29 26.06 -22.34 -6.01
C ALA A 29 24.71 -22.18 -6.74
N LEU A 30 24.25 -20.95 -6.97
CA LEU A 30 23.05 -20.68 -7.76
C LEU A 30 23.22 -21.09 -9.22
N SER A 31 24.39 -20.82 -9.81
CA SER A 31 24.71 -21.21 -11.18
C SER A 31 24.77 -22.73 -11.35
N ALA A 32 25.36 -23.44 -10.37
CA ALA A 32 25.42 -24.89 -10.37
C ALA A 32 24.04 -25.53 -10.17
N GLY A 33 23.21 -24.99 -9.28
CA GLY A 33 21.83 -25.45 -9.06
C GLY A 33 20.95 -25.33 -10.30
N VAL A 34 21.02 -24.19 -11.00
CA VAL A 34 20.30 -23.97 -12.26
C VAL A 34 20.79 -24.90 -13.38
N LEU A 35 22.10 -25.13 -13.47
CA LEU A 35 22.68 -26.03 -14.48
C LEU A 35 22.35 -27.51 -14.22
N ILE A 36 22.33 -27.94 -12.96
CA ILE A 36 21.93 -29.30 -12.57
C ILE A 36 20.43 -29.51 -12.81
N TYR A 37 19.60 -28.52 -12.47
CA TYR A 37 18.16 -28.54 -12.76
C TYR A 37 17.89 -28.65 -14.26
N ARG A 38 18.58 -27.84 -15.07
CA ARG A 38 18.47 -27.88 -16.53
C ARG A 38 18.99 -29.18 -17.14
N HIS A 39 20.08 -29.74 -16.61
CA HIS A 39 20.63 -31.05 -17.01
C HIS A 39 19.62 -32.19 -16.80
N ARG A 40 18.95 -32.21 -15.64
CA ARG A 40 17.99 -33.26 -15.27
C ARG A 40 16.72 -33.24 -16.12
N HIS A 41 16.34 -32.07 -16.65
CA HIS A 41 15.10 -31.88 -17.41
C HIS A 41 15.30 -31.79 -18.94
N GLN A 42 16.53 -31.62 -19.45
CA GLN A 42 16.77 -31.43 -20.90
C GLN A 42 17.76 -32.43 -21.52
N GLU A 43 18.24 -33.45 -20.79
CA GLU A 43 19.20 -34.48 -21.27
C GLU A 43 20.46 -33.95 -21.98
N LEU A 44 20.93 -32.76 -21.62
CA LEU A 44 22.12 -32.15 -22.24
C LEU A 44 23.41 -32.59 -21.51
N PRO A 45 24.53 -32.87 -22.21
CA PRO A 45 25.78 -33.24 -21.57
C PRO A 45 26.39 -32.10 -20.74
N LEU A 46 26.81 -32.38 -19.50
CA LEU A 46 27.47 -31.39 -18.64
C LEU A 46 28.78 -30.87 -19.25
N PRO A 47 29.06 -29.56 -19.15
CA PRO A 47 30.34 -28.97 -19.56
C PRO A 47 31.53 -29.63 -18.86
N ARG A 48 32.64 -29.82 -19.58
CA ARG A 48 33.84 -30.52 -19.08
C ARG A 48 34.40 -29.93 -17.77
N SER A 49 34.24 -28.63 -17.55
CA SER A 49 34.66 -27.93 -16.33
C SER A 49 33.91 -28.38 -15.08
N LEU A 50 32.64 -28.75 -15.20
CA LEU A 50 31.77 -29.14 -14.08
C LEU A 50 31.85 -30.64 -13.75
N ARG A 51 32.27 -31.49 -14.70
CA ARG A 51 32.45 -32.94 -14.49
C ARG A 51 33.44 -33.28 -13.37
N ARG A 52 34.45 -32.43 -13.13
CA ARG A 52 35.47 -32.66 -12.09
C ARG A 52 35.01 -32.29 -10.68
N ILE A 53 34.04 -31.39 -10.54
CA ILE A 53 33.60 -30.82 -9.25
C ILE A 53 32.29 -31.46 -8.78
N ALA A 54 31.52 -32.05 -9.72
CA ALA A 54 30.24 -32.70 -9.43
C ALA A 54 30.33 -33.79 -8.34
N PRO A 55 31.34 -34.68 -8.31
CA PRO A 55 31.42 -35.69 -7.25
C PRO A 55 31.61 -35.07 -5.86
N ALA A 56 32.46 -34.04 -5.74
CA ALA A 56 32.74 -33.38 -4.46
C ALA A 56 31.54 -32.58 -3.92
N LEU A 57 30.73 -31.99 -4.80
CA LEU A 57 29.47 -31.31 -4.44
C LEU A 57 28.39 -32.31 -4.00
N LEU A 58 28.32 -33.48 -4.63
CA LEU A 58 27.38 -34.54 -4.28
C LEU A 58 27.72 -35.21 -2.94
N THR A 59 29.00 -35.47 -2.66
CA THR A 59 29.41 -36.13 -1.41
C THR A 59 29.23 -35.24 -0.18
N ARG A 60 29.36 -33.90 -0.32
CA ARG A 60 29.14 -32.95 0.79
C ARG A 60 27.66 -32.71 1.09
N ALA A 61 26.76 -33.10 0.19
CA ALA A 61 25.32 -33.14 0.39
C ALA A 61 24.81 -34.49 0.92
N GLY A 62 25.68 -35.51 1.02
CA GLY A 62 25.33 -36.90 1.33
C GLY A 62 25.59 -37.36 2.78
N GLY A 63 25.90 -36.46 3.70
CA GLY A 63 25.96 -36.79 5.13
C GLY A 63 24.55 -36.90 5.71
N GLN A 64 24.09 -38.13 5.96
CA GLN A 64 22.88 -38.51 6.72
C GLN A 64 21.88 -37.38 6.99
N ALA A 65 21.25 -36.87 5.94
CA ALA A 65 19.98 -36.19 6.07
C ALA A 65 18.92 -37.28 5.91
N GLU A 66 18.22 -37.63 6.99
CA GLU A 66 16.85 -38.11 6.84
C GLU A 66 16.20 -37.22 5.78
N SER A 67 15.78 -37.81 4.68
CA SER A 67 15.11 -37.10 3.61
C SER A 67 13.76 -36.64 4.13
N ALA A 68 13.75 -35.56 4.89
CA ALA A 68 12.61 -34.69 5.03
C ALA A 68 12.25 -34.34 3.59
N HIS A 69 11.25 -35.03 3.05
CA HIS A 69 10.72 -34.78 1.72
C HIS A 69 10.34 -33.30 1.67
N PHE A 70 11.23 -32.49 1.09
CA PHE A 70 10.96 -31.09 0.84
C PHE A 70 9.86 -31.05 -0.22
N LYS A 71 8.61 -31.04 0.24
CA LYS A 71 7.47 -30.76 -0.62
C LYS A 71 7.55 -29.27 -0.95
N MET A 72 7.75 -28.97 -2.22
CA MET A 72 7.59 -27.61 -2.69
C MET A 72 6.18 -27.14 -2.28
N PRO A 73 6.04 -25.94 -1.71
CA PRO A 73 4.72 -25.40 -1.42
C PRO A 73 3.89 -25.38 -2.70
N VAL A 74 2.68 -25.93 -2.62
CA VAL A 74 1.73 -25.92 -3.72
C VAL A 74 1.11 -24.53 -3.75
N PHE A 75 1.25 -23.84 -4.88
CA PHE A 75 0.59 -22.58 -5.15
C PHE A 75 -0.57 -22.84 -6.10
N ASP A 76 -1.80 -22.68 -5.62
CA ASP A 76 -3.04 -23.00 -6.36
C ASP A 76 -3.35 -22.02 -7.52
N GLY A 77 -2.42 -21.11 -7.81
CA GLY A 77 -2.59 -20.06 -8.81
C GLY A 77 -3.24 -18.79 -8.24
N PRO A 78 -3.08 -17.65 -8.92
CA PRO A 78 -3.62 -16.38 -8.44
C PRO A 78 -5.14 -16.30 -8.64
N VAL A 79 -5.85 -15.78 -7.64
CA VAL A 79 -7.25 -15.37 -7.77
C VAL A 79 -7.26 -13.84 -7.95
N LEU A 80 -7.67 -13.39 -9.14
CA LEU A 80 -7.63 -11.96 -9.50
C LEU A 80 -8.99 -11.25 -9.40
N TYR A 81 -10.06 -12.03 -9.27
CA TYR A 81 -11.42 -11.54 -9.05
C TYR A 81 -11.76 -11.48 -7.55
N GLU A 82 -12.65 -10.57 -7.20
CA GLU A 82 -13.24 -10.46 -5.87
C GLU A 82 -14.42 -11.44 -5.73
N LYS A 83 -14.71 -11.89 -4.51
CA LYS A 83 -15.78 -12.87 -4.22
C LYS A 83 -16.83 -12.25 -3.32
N GLY A 84 -18.09 -12.63 -3.52
CA GLY A 84 -19.19 -12.25 -2.63
C GLY A 84 -19.95 -13.48 -2.13
N ALA A 85 -20.99 -13.22 -1.34
CA ALA A 85 -21.90 -14.26 -0.89
C ALA A 85 -22.52 -15.01 -2.09
N ASN A 86 -22.93 -16.26 -1.87
CA ASN A 86 -23.61 -17.09 -2.86
C ASN A 86 -22.81 -17.32 -4.16
N GLY A 87 -21.47 -17.24 -4.08
CA GLY A 87 -20.59 -17.53 -5.22
C GLY A 87 -20.45 -16.41 -6.23
N GLN A 88 -20.89 -15.18 -5.91
CA GLN A 88 -20.65 -13.98 -6.72
C GLN A 88 -19.16 -13.78 -6.98
N LYS A 89 -18.83 -13.30 -8.18
CA LYS A 89 -17.46 -13.00 -8.61
C LYS A 89 -17.45 -11.72 -9.42
N MET A 90 -16.44 -10.88 -9.22
CA MET A 90 -16.32 -9.63 -9.95
C MET A 90 -14.87 -9.28 -10.25
N ASP A 91 -14.60 -8.97 -11.51
CA ASP A 91 -13.30 -8.48 -11.95
C ASP A 91 -13.18 -6.97 -11.88
N LYS A 92 -14.26 -6.21 -11.66
CA LYS A 92 -14.19 -4.76 -11.52
C LYS A 92 -13.93 -4.36 -10.07
N ARG A 93 -13.30 -3.19 -9.89
CA ARG A 93 -13.12 -2.53 -8.60
C ARG A 93 -13.05 -1.03 -8.80
N LEU A 94 -13.35 -0.29 -7.75
CA LEU A 94 -13.18 1.15 -7.71
C LEU A 94 -11.81 1.49 -7.14
N TYR A 95 -11.04 2.29 -7.88
CA TYR A 95 -9.81 2.90 -7.39
C TYR A 95 -10.15 4.27 -6.81
N CYS A 96 -9.56 4.61 -5.67
CA CYS A 96 -9.73 5.89 -5.02
C CYS A 96 -8.36 6.47 -4.68
N GLN A 97 -8.20 7.77 -4.94
CA GLN A 97 -6.98 8.50 -4.64
C GLN A 97 -7.31 9.75 -3.83
N LEU A 98 -6.70 9.88 -2.66
CA LEU A 98 -6.67 11.11 -1.90
C LEU A 98 -5.31 11.78 -2.09
N TYR A 99 -5.31 12.98 -2.68
CA TYR A 99 -4.18 13.90 -2.58
C TYR A 99 -4.38 14.80 -1.36
N VAL A 100 -3.34 14.93 -0.53
CA VAL A 100 -3.22 16.06 0.39
C VAL A 100 -2.36 17.10 -0.31
N LEU A 101 -2.93 18.27 -0.58
CA LEU A 101 -2.29 19.35 -1.33
C LEU A 101 -1.99 20.51 -0.37
N ASP A 102 -0.71 20.87 -0.26
CA ASP A 102 -0.28 22.04 0.49
C ASP A 102 -0.27 23.27 -0.43
N CYS A 103 -0.62 24.42 0.14
CA CYS A 103 -0.68 25.70 -0.55
C CYS A 103 0.55 26.52 -0.19
N ILE A 104 1.38 26.83 -1.20
CA ILE A 104 2.64 27.57 -1.01
C ILE A 104 2.36 28.95 -0.39
N ASN A 105 1.29 29.61 -0.86
CA ASN A 105 0.79 30.86 -0.29
C ASN A 105 -0.68 30.71 0.13
N ALA A 106 -0.92 30.64 1.45
CA ALA A 106 -2.25 30.46 2.04
C ALA A 106 -3.29 31.48 1.54
N ALA A 107 -2.88 32.71 1.21
CA ALA A 107 -3.79 33.74 0.71
C ALA A 107 -4.40 33.39 -0.66
N LYS A 108 -3.71 32.55 -1.45
CA LYS A 108 -4.18 32.09 -2.77
C LYS A 108 -5.08 30.84 -2.69
N LEU A 109 -5.18 30.20 -1.52
CA LEU A 109 -5.91 28.95 -1.36
C LEU A 109 -7.39 29.06 -1.78
N PRO A 110 -8.15 30.11 -1.39
CA PRO A 110 -9.55 30.22 -1.78
C PRO A 110 -9.76 30.24 -3.30
N GLU A 111 -8.96 31.04 -4.02
CA GLU A 111 -9.02 31.17 -5.48
C GLU A 111 -8.61 29.88 -6.19
N ALA A 112 -7.51 29.25 -5.75
CA ALA A 112 -7.04 27.98 -6.31
C ALA A 112 -8.06 26.85 -6.11
N ARG A 113 -8.70 26.81 -4.93
CA ARG A 113 -9.75 25.84 -4.61
C ARG A 113 -11.00 26.04 -5.48
N GLU A 114 -11.46 27.28 -5.65
CA GLU A 114 -12.59 27.58 -6.53
C GLU A 114 -12.29 27.18 -7.99
N LYS A 115 -11.09 27.51 -8.49
CA LYS A 115 -10.65 27.11 -9.83
C LYS A 115 -10.59 25.58 -9.99
N LEU A 116 -10.09 24.88 -8.96
CA LEU A 116 -10.08 23.42 -8.93
C LEU A 116 -11.51 22.86 -8.99
N GLN A 117 -12.45 23.38 -8.20
CA GLN A 117 -13.86 22.97 -8.25
C GLN A 117 -14.45 23.13 -9.64
N LEU A 118 -14.24 24.28 -10.28
CA LEU A 118 -14.73 24.55 -11.63
C LEU A 118 -14.18 23.55 -12.66
N GLU A 119 -12.88 23.26 -12.62
CA GLU A 119 -12.28 22.29 -13.55
C GLU A 119 -12.73 20.85 -13.28
N LEU A 120 -12.97 20.47 -12.02
CA LEU A 120 -13.53 19.16 -11.67
C LEU A 120 -14.94 18.99 -12.24
N VAL A 121 -15.80 20.00 -12.12
CA VAL A 121 -17.15 19.99 -12.72
C VAL A 121 -17.06 19.99 -14.25
N ARG A 122 -16.27 20.91 -14.84
CA ARG A 122 -16.15 21.09 -16.29
C ARG A 122 -15.69 19.82 -17.00
N ARG A 123 -14.80 19.05 -16.36
CA ARG A 123 -14.25 17.79 -16.89
C ARG A 123 -15.00 16.55 -16.38
N ASN A 124 -16.06 16.75 -15.60
CA ASN A 124 -16.87 15.70 -15.00
C ASN A 124 -16.06 14.68 -14.18
N ILE A 125 -15.14 15.16 -13.33
CA ILE A 125 -14.25 14.34 -12.51
C ILE A 125 -14.90 14.09 -11.14
N PRO A 126 -15.32 12.85 -10.82
CA PRO A 126 -15.92 12.52 -9.53
C PRO A 126 -14.94 12.84 -8.40
N SER A 127 -15.38 13.67 -7.45
CA SER A 127 -14.49 14.23 -6.45
C SER A 127 -15.17 14.69 -5.17
N VAL A 128 -14.37 14.76 -4.10
CA VAL A 128 -14.69 15.46 -2.86
C VAL A 128 -13.48 16.31 -2.48
N ILE A 129 -13.72 17.57 -2.10
CA ILE A 129 -12.68 18.44 -1.52
C ILE A 129 -12.96 18.65 -0.05
N TYR A 130 -11.90 18.53 0.74
CA TYR A 130 -11.88 18.81 2.17
C TYR A 130 -10.90 19.93 2.47
N ASP A 131 -11.27 20.84 3.37
CA ASP A 131 -10.32 21.72 4.05
C ASP A 131 -9.66 20.95 5.20
N ASP A 132 -8.33 21.01 5.33
CA ASP A 132 -7.58 20.32 6.38
C ASP A 132 -7.83 21.02 7.74
N VAL A 133 -8.36 20.27 8.71
CA VAL A 133 -8.60 20.76 10.07
C VAL A 133 -7.29 21.05 10.80
N ASN A 134 -6.21 20.34 10.48
CA ASN A 134 -4.91 20.49 11.12
C ASN A 134 -4.00 21.51 10.44
N SER A 135 -4.36 21.99 9.23
CA SER A 135 -3.52 22.91 8.47
C SER A 135 -4.35 23.98 7.76
N PRO A 136 -4.14 25.28 8.05
CA PRO A 136 -4.85 26.36 7.37
C PRO A 136 -4.40 26.56 5.91
N LYS A 137 -3.44 25.75 5.44
CA LYS A 137 -2.85 25.86 4.10
C LYS A 137 -3.00 24.59 3.28
N ALA A 138 -3.83 23.63 3.70
CA ALA A 138 -3.93 22.37 3.00
C ALA A 138 -5.38 21.99 2.71
N ILE A 139 -5.55 21.24 1.62
CA ILE A 139 -6.81 20.61 1.25
C ILE A 139 -6.58 19.14 0.93
N GLY A 140 -7.62 18.34 1.13
CA GLY A 140 -7.69 16.97 0.64
C GLY A 140 -8.54 16.92 -0.62
N LEU A 141 -8.02 16.37 -1.71
CA LEU A 141 -8.77 16.06 -2.93
C LEU A 141 -8.91 14.54 -3.07
N LEU A 142 -10.12 14.04 -2.84
CA LEU A 142 -10.47 12.64 -3.09
C LEU A 142 -11.06 12.53 -4.51
N THR A 143 -10.55 11.61 -5.33
CA THR A 143 -11.12 11.23 -6.63
C THR A 143 -11.25 9.72 -6.75
N TRP A 144 -12.11 9.23 -7.64
CA TRP A 144 -12.30 7.80 -7.87
C TRP A 144 -12.64 7.45 -9.32
N SER A 145 -12.28 6.23 -9.73
CA SER A 145 -12.53 5.69 -11.07
C SER A 145 -12.40 4.17 -11.08
N GLU A 146 -13.13 3.48 -11.96
CA GLU A 146 -12.91 2.06 -12.27
C GLU A 146 -11.65 1.84 -13.13
N ASP A 147 -11.27 2.82 -13.96
CA ASP A 147 -10.05 2.79 -14.77
C ASP A 147 -8.91 3.52 -14.04
N PRO A 148 -7.83 2.84 -13.63
CA PRO A 148 -6.69 3.48 -12.97
C PRO A 148 -5.92 4.46 -13.86
N LYS A 149 -6.10 4.44 -15.20
CA LYS A 149 -5.51 5.45 -16.08
C LYS A 149 -6.10 6.83 -15.84
N HIS A 150 -7.30 6.92 -15.27
CA HIS A 150 -7.99 8.18 -14.99
C HIS A 150 -7.15 9.16 -14.17
N PHE A 151 -6.38 8.67 -13.18
CA PHE A 151 -5.56 9.55 -12.33
C PHE A 151 -4.47 10.27 -13.14
N PRO A 152 -3.55 9.57 -13.85
CA PRO A 152 -2.51 10.26 -14.61
C PRO A 152 -3.02 11.01 -15.85
N THR A 153 -4.12 10.58 -16.48
CA THR A 153 -4.55 11.17 -17.77
C THR A 153 -5.66 12.21 -17.65
N VAL A 154 -6.43 12.20 -16.56
CA VAL A 154 -7.57 13.12 -16.36
C VAL A 154 -7.39 14.00 -15.14
N VAL A 155 -7.02 13.42 -13.99
CA VAL A 155 -6.88 14.17 -12.71
C VAL A 155 -5.59 15.00 -12.69
N ASN A 156 -4.44 14.36 -12.94
CA ASN A 156 -3.14 15.03 -12.86
C ASN A 156 -3.02 16.28 -13.75
N PRO A 157 -3.53 16.28 -15.01
CA PRO A 157 -3.51 17.49 -15.82
C PRO A 157 -4.27 18.67 -15.22
N VAL A 158 -5.31 18.45 -14.40
CA VAL A 158 -6.02 19.53 -13.70
C VAL A 158 -5.14 20.14 -12.62
N LEU A 159 -4.44 19.29 -11.85
CA LEU A 159 -3.50 19.71 -10.82
C LEU A 159 -2.24 20.38 -11.37
N GLN A 160 -2.05 20.39 -12.70
CA GLN A 160 -0.93 21.02 -13.39
C GLN A 160 -1.31 22.32 -14.12
N LEU A 161 -2.58 22.74 -14.05
CA LEU A 161 -3.03 23.98 -14.66
C LEU A 161 -2.50 25.21 -13.91
N GLU A 162 -2.27 26.30 -14.63
CA GLU A 162 -2.00 27.61 -14.03
C GLU A 162 -3.12 28.00 -13.06
N GLY A 163 -2.79 28.64 -11.94
CA GLY A 163 -3.69 28.95 -10.83
C GLY A 163 -4.06 27.76 -9.95
N ILE A 164 -3.59 26.54 -10.27
CA ILE A 164 -3.75 25.33 -9.45
C ILE A 164 -2.36 24.76 -9.15
N GLY A 165 -1.63 24.27 -10.14
CA GLY A 165 -0.37 23.55 -9.96
C GLY A 165 0.83 24.41 -9.56
N ASP A 166 0.76 25.72 -9.75
CA ASP A 166 1.71 26.70 -9.24
C ASP A 166 1.36 27.20 -7.82
N VAL A 167 0.21 26.77 -7.28
CA VAL A 167 -0.29 27.19 -5.96
C VAL A 167 -0.40 26.02 -4.98
N LEU A 168 -0.86 24.88 -5.46
CA LEU A 168 -1.16 23.65 -4.72
C LEU A 168 -0.19 22.55 -5.12
N GLU A 169 0.56 22.04 -4.15
CA GLU A 169 1.54 20.97 -4.36
C GLU A 169 1.18 19.71 -3.54
N PRO A 170 1.33 18.50 -4.10
CA PRO A 170 1.14 17.29 -3.32
C PRO A 170 2.11 17.20 -2.14
N ARG A 171 1.58 17.07 -0.92
CA ARG A 171 2.37 16.84 0.28
C ARG A 171 3.09 15.50 0.16
N GLN A 172 4.41 15.54 0.25
CA GLN A 172 5.27 14.37 0.06
C GLN A 172 4.90 13.24 1.05
N GLY A 173 4.58 12.05 0.52
CA GLY A 173 4.25 10.87 1.33
C GLY A 173 2.83 10.83 1.89
N TRP A 174 1.94 11.76 1.48
CA TRP A 174 0.55 11.82 1.96
C TRP A 174 -0.49 11.47 0.87
N THR A 175 -0.04 11.07 -0.32
CA THR A 175 -0.94 10.55 -1.34
C THR A 175 -1.41 9.16 -0.92
N MET A 176 -2.71 8.95 -0.82
CA MET A 176 -3.30 7.67 -0.44
C MET A 176 -4.06 7.11 -1.64
N LEU A 177 -3.49 6.08 -2.29
CA LEU A 177 -4.10 5.38 -3.41
C LEU A 177 -4.48 3.97 -2.97
N GLY A 178 -5.72 3.57 -3.20
CA GLY A 178 -6.18 2.22 -2.92
C GLY A 178 -7.30 1.78 -3.85
N LYS A 179 -7.64 0.50 -3.77
CA LYS A 179 -8.76 -0.11 -4.50
C LYS A 179 -9.73 -0.81 -3.55
N THR A 180 -11.00 -0.86 -3.92
CA THR A 180 -11.99 -1.67 -3.20
C THR A 180 -11.67 -3.15 -3.31
N TYR A 181 -12.06 -3.90 -2.28
CA TYR A 181 -11.86 -5.35 -2.15
C TYR A 181 -13.02 -5.93 -1.36
N SER A 182 -13.21 -7.25 -1.44
CA SER A 182 -14.28 -7.98 -0.76
C SER A 182 -13.76 -8.79 0.41
N SER A 183 -14.62 -9.10 1.38
CA SER A 183 -14.35 -10.11 2.41
C SER A 183 -14.82 -11.51 2.01
N GLY A 184 -15.57 -11.65 0.91
CA GLY A 184 -16.15 -12.91 0.47
C GLY A 184 -17.59 -13.14 0.92
N HIS A 185 -18.15 -12.21 1.70
CA HIS A 185 -19.44 -12.38 2.40
C HIS A 185 -20.47 -11.30 2.06
N GLU A 186 -20.11 -10.38 1.17
CA GLU A 186 -20.97 -9.29 0.73
C GLU A 186 -22.21 -9.83 0.01
N ALA A 187 -23.40 -9.42 0.46
CA ALA A 187 -24.67 -9.86 -0.12
C ALA A 187 -24.85 -9.37 -1.57
N ASP A 188 -24.45 -8.12 -1.82
CA ASP A 188 -24.35 -7.51 -3.15
C ASP A 188 -22.91 -7.09 -3.38
N LEU A 189 -22.18 -7.85 -4.20
CA LEU A 189 -20.76 -7.63 -4.44
C LEU A 189 -20.52 -6.36 -5.28
N GLU A 190 -21.40 -6.08 -6.24
CA GLU A 190 -21.26 -4.95 -7.14
C GLU A 190 -21.51 -3.62 -6.42
N ASP A 191 -22.59 -3.52 -5.62
CA ASP A 191 -22.81 -2.34 -4.78
C ASP A 191 -21.64 -2.13 -3.83
N TYR A 192 -21.16 -3.19 -3.19
CA TYR A 192 -20.08 -3.09 -2.23
C TYR A 192 -18.76 -2.59 -2.85
N LEU A 193 -18.40 -3.11 -4.03
CA LEU A 193 -17.15 -2.76 -4.69
C LEU A 193 -17.19 -1.42 -5.42
N LEU A 194 -18.33 -1.06 -6.03
CA LEU A 194 -18.41 0.10 -6.93
C LEU A 194 -19.17 1.28 -6.33
N GLN A 195 -20.15 1.05 -5.45
CA GLN A 195 -21.10 2.10 -5.03
C GLN A 195 -20.96 2.49 -3.55
N LYS A 196 -20.60 1.56 -2.65
CA LYS A 196 -20.50 1.83 -1.20
C LYS A 196 -19.60 3.02 -0.88
N VAL A 197 -18.42 3.06 -1.50
CA VAL A 197 -17.45 4.15 -1.25
C VAL A 197 -18.01 5.48 -1.70
N ILE A 198 -18.54 5.54 -2.93
CA ILE A 198 -19.12 6.75 -3.52
C ILE A 198 -20.27 7.25 -2.64
N ARG A 199 -21.22 6.37 -2.29
CA ARG A 199 -22.35 6.71 -1.41
C ARG A 199 -21.89 7.27 -0.07
N ASN A 200 -20.91 6.64 0.59
CA ASN A 200 -20.44 7.07 1.91
C ASN A 200 -19.77 8.46 1.84
N VAL A 201 -18.91 8.72 0.86
CA VAL A 201 -18.16 10.00 0.80
C VAL A 201 -19.00 11.16 0.25
N THR A 202 -20.13 10.88 -0.41
CA THR A 202 -20.97 11.89 -1.07
C THR A 202 -22.30 12.17 -0.38
N MET A 203 -22.74 11.32 0.55
CA MET A 203 -24.02 11.51 1.26
C MET A 203 -24.05 12.83 2.05
N LYS A 204 -25.24 13.38 2.28
CA LYS A 204 -25.40 14.69 2.92
C LYS A 204 -24.77 14.76 4.32
N ASP A 205 -24.91 13.71 5.12
CA ASP A 205 -24.48 13.67 6.52
C ASP A 205 -23.02 13.21 6.72
N THR A 206 -22.13 13.48 5.74
CA THR A 206 -20.70 13.16 5.82
C THR A 206 -19.82 14.41 5.63
N GLU A 207 -19.96 15.35 6.56
CA GLU A 207 -19.28 16.64 6.55
C GLU A 207 -17.82 16.57 7.01
N TYR A 208 -17.45 15.60 7.86
CA TYR A 208 -16.08 15.38 8.28
C TYR A 208 -15.56 14.04 7.78
N ALA A 209 -14.27 14.00 7.49
CA ALA A 209 -13.56 12.78 7.13
C ALA A 209 -12.22 12.66 7.87
N ILE A 210 -11.85 11.44 8.24
CA ILE A 210 -10.50 11.09 8.69
C ILE A 210 -9.95 10.06 7.70
N TRP A 211 -8.80 10.34 7.10
CA TRP A 211 -8.12 9.44 6.17
C TRP A 211 -6.74 9.07 6.67
N TYR A 212 -6.37 7.79 6.57
CA TYR A 212 -5.04 7.33 6.97
C TYR A 212 -4.67 6.02 6.27
N PRO A 213 -3.38 5.84 5.91
CA PRO A 213 -2.88 4.54 5.53
C PRO A 213 -2.57 3.70 6.78
N MET A 214 -2.55 2.38 6.61
CA MET A 214 -2.22 1.46 7.69
C MET A 214 -1.54 0.19 7.19
N ARG A 215 -0.73 -0.39 8.07
CA ARG A 215 -0.03 -1.65 7.83
C ARG A 215 -0.11 -2.53 9.06
N ARG A 216 -0.44 -3.80 8.86
CA ARG A 216 -0.39 -4.80 9.92
C ARG A 216 1.02 -5.35 10.10
N GLU A 217 1.28 -5.92 11.27
CA GLU A 217 2.46 -6.74 11.45
C GLU A 217 2.33 -8.05 10.66
N GLY A 218 3.44 -8.54 10.09
CA GLY A 218 3.45 -9.81 9.37
C GLY A 218 3.04 -11.01 10.24
N LYS A 219 3.21 -10.89 11.57
CA LYS A 219 2.77 -11.90 12.54
C LYS A 219 1.26 -12.15 12.45
N PHE A 220 0.46 -11.11 12.21
CA PHE A 220 -1.00 -11.26 12.03
C PHE A 220 -1.33 -12.26 10.94
N SER A 221 -0.65 -12.15 9.79
CA SER A 221 -0.86 -13.03 8.63
C SER A 221 -0.43 -14.48 8.89
N MET A 222 0.38 -14.73 9.93
CA MET A 222 0.83 -16.05 10.35
C MET A 222 -0.05 -16.68 11.42
N GLU A 223 -0.97 -15.91 12.02
CA GLU A 223 -1.95 -16.44 12.99
C GLU A 223 -2.89 -17.45 12.33
N LYS A 224 -3.51 -18.32 13.14
CA LYS A 224 -4.48 -19.29 12.61
C LYS A 224 -5.69 -18.56 12.02
N PRO A 225 -6.30 -19.07 10.93
CA PRO A 225 -7.46 -18.42 10.32
C PRO A 225 -8.63 -18.15 11.30
N GLY A 226 -8.85 -19.05 12.26
CA GLY A 226 -9.87 -18.86 13.31
C GLY A 226 -9.58 -17.68 14.23
N ASP A 227 -8.31 -17.53 14.65
CA ASP A 227 -7.87 -16.47 15.55
C ASP A 227 -7.92 -15.10 14.82
N GLN A 228 -7.47 -15.06 13.57
CA GLN A 228 -7.63 -13.88 12.70
C GLN A 228 -9.11 -13.48 12.58
N CYS A 229 -9.99 -14.45 12.32
CA CYS A 229 -11.43 -14.21 12.19
C CYS A 229 -12.01 -13.63 13.48
N GLN A 230 -11.71 -14.21 14.63
CA GLN A 230 -12.19 -13.74 15.93
C GLN A 230 -11.76 -12.29 16.21
N MET A 231 -10.48 -11.97 16.00
CA MET A 231 -9.96 -10.61 16.18
C MET A 231 -10.63 -9.60 15.24
N LEU A 232 -10.83 -9.97 13.97
CA LEU A 232 -11.50 -9.11 12.99
C LEU A 232 -12.99 -8.94 13.29
N LEU A 233 -13.66 -9.96 13.84
CA LEU A 233 -15.07 -9.85 14.29
C LEU A 233 -15.20 -8.92 15.50
N GLN A 234 -14.28 -8.97 16.46
CA GLN A 234 -14.24 -8.01 17.57
C GLN A 234 -14.13 -6.58 17.05
N HIS A 235 -13.21 -6.34 16.10
CA HIS A 235 -13.02 -5.04 15.47
C HIS A 235 -14.28 -4.60 14.68
N ALA A 236 -14.86 -5.50 13.89
CA ALA A 236 -16.07 -5.23 13.11
C ALA A 236 -17.29 -4.90 14.00
N ALA A 237 -17.39 -5.47 15.20
CA ALA A 237 -18.47 -5.18 16.14
C ALA A 237 -18.49 -3.70 16.56
N ILE A 238 -17.31 -3.10 16.78
CA ILE A 238 -17.20 -1.66 17.07
C ILE A 238 -17.61 -0.87 15.84
N GLY A 239 -17.07 -1.19 14.65
CA GLY A 239 -17.44 -0.50 13.41
C GLY A 239 -18.96 -0.51 13.16
N LYS A 240 -19.61 -1.66 13.35
CA LYS A 240 -21.06 -1.81 13.24
C LYS A 240 -21.83 -0.96 14.26
N ALA A 241 -21.32 -0.82 15.49
CA ALA A 241 -21.94 0.04 16.48
C ALA A 241 -21.88 1.53 16.06
N TYR A 242 -20.76 1.96 15.50
CA TYR A 242 -20.58 3.33 15.00
C TYR A 242 -21.39 3.63 13.75
N SER A 243 -21.61 2.65 12.86
CA SER A 243 -22.51 2.82 11.71
C SER A 243 -23.95 3.10 12.13
N LYS A 244 -24.40 2.63 13.30
CA LYS A 244 -25.75 2.94 13.82
C LYS A 244 -25.92 4.39 14.22
N VAL A 245 -24.83 5.08 14.55
CA VAL A 245 -24.83 6.53 14.83
C VAL A 245 -24.38 7.34 13.62
N GLY A 246 -24.32 6.73 12.43
CA GLY A 246 -24.06 7.41 11.17
C GLY A 246 -22.59 7.52 10.76
N ALA A 247 -21.66 6.85 11.46
CA ALA A 247 -20.25 6.88 11.10
C ALA A 247 -19.93 5.72 10.14
N TRP A 248 -19.47 6.08 8.95
CA TRP A 248 -19.26 5.14 7.86
C TRP A 248 -17.79 4.97 7.53
N ASP A 249 -17.43 3.76 7.12
CA ASP A 249 -16.08 3.43 6.71
C ASP A 249 -15.93 3.36 5.19
N VAL A 250 -14.74 3.72 4.74
CA VAL A 250 -14.16 3.42 3.44
C VAL A 250 -12.92 2.58 3.72
N ARG A 251 -12.86 1.40 3.12
CA ARG A 251 -11.73 0.47 3.26
C ARG A 251 -11.20 0.12 1.89
N LEU A 252 -9.93 0.40 1.67
CA LEU A 252 -9.25 0.14 0.40
C LEU A 252 -8.00 -0.68 0.67
N ASN A 253 -7.68 -1.62 -0.22
CA ASN A 253 -6.39 -2.29 -0.25
C ASN A 253 -5.40 -1.47 -1.07
N CYS A 254 -4.17 -1.35 -0.61
CA CYS A 254 -3.09 -0.64 -1.29
C CYS A 254 -1.77 -1.44 -1.38
N TYR A 255 -1.83 -2.77 -1.25
CA TYR A 255 -0.69 -3.67 -1.47
C TYR A 255 0.03 -3.36 -2.78
N GLY A 256 1.29 -2.92 -2.70
CA GLY A 256 2.12 -2.55 -3.84
C GLY A 256 1.69 -1.27 -4.58
N LEU A 257 0.70 -0.53 -4.07
CA LEU A 257 0.25 0.76 -4.61
C LEU A 257 0.77 1.95 -3.78
N ASP A 258 1.01 1.71 -2.49
CA ASP A 258 1.47 2.74 -1.56
C ASP A 258 3.00 2.80 -1.45
N ALA A 259 3.56 4.01 -1.50
CA ALA A 259 5.02 4.21 -1.51
C ALA A 259 5.69 3.82 -0.18
N ALA A 260 4.95 3.80 0.93
CA ALA A 260 5.43 3.40 2.24
C ALA A 260 5.09 1.94 2.59
N ASP A 261 4.66 1.14 1.59
CA ASP A 261 4.31 -0.27 1.73
C ASP A 261 3.22 -0.49 2.80
N ASN A 262 2.23 0.41 2.82
CA ASN A 262 1.00 0.21 3.56
C ASN A 262 0.09 -0.80 2.85
N GLU A 263 -0.76 -1.46 3.63
CA GLU A 263 -1.64 -2.52 3.16
C GLU A 263 -3.05 -2.01 2.89
N PHE A 264 -3.49 -1.03 3.67
CA PHE A 264 -4.81 -0.43 3.54
C PHE A 264 -4.76 1.09 3.57
N VAL A 265 -5.73 1.70 2.90
CA VAL A 265 -6.14 3.09 3.11
C VAL A 265 -7.53 3.06 3.72
N ILE A 266 -7.70 3.74 4.85
CA ILE A 266 -8.95 3.83 5.59
C ILE A 266 -9.46 5.27 5.53
N GLY A 267 -10.73 5.42 5.18
CA GLY A 267 -11.49 6.65 5.35
C GLY A 267 -12.60 6.42 6.36
N LEU A 268 -12.83 7.37 7.26
CA LEU A 268 -13.95 7.39 8.18
C LEU A 268 -14.71 8.68 7.95
N VAL A 269 -16.03 8.61 7.76
CA VAL A 269 -16.85 9.79 7.43
C VAL A 269 -18.08 9.89 8.32
N HIS A 270 -18.41 11.11 8.72
CA HIS A 270 -19.53 11.40 9.63
C HIS A 270 -19.91 12.88 9.55
N LYS A 271 -21.08 13.26 10.06
CA LYS A 271 -21.53 14.65 10.13
C LYS A 271 -20.70 15.52 11.07
N GLU A 272 -20.15 14.90 12.11
CA GLU A 272 -19.38 15.53 13.17
C GLU A 272 -18.04 14.82 13.37
N LEU A 273 -17.01 15.56 13.77
CA LEU A 273 -15.67 14.99 13.98
C LEU A 273 -15.56 14.09 15.22
N ASN A 274 -16.29 14.39 16.29
CA ASN A 274 -16.13 13.69 17.57
C ASN A 274 -16.41 12.17 17.48
N PRO A 275 -17.49 11.69 16.84
CA PRO A 275 -17.71 10.26 16.66
C PRO A 275 -16.59 9.55 15.88
N LEU A 276 -15.95 10.23 14.93
CA LEU A 276 -14.81 9.67 14.19
C LEU A 276 -13.57 9.50 15.08
N SER A 277 -13.27 10.52 15.89
CA SER A 277 -12.17 10.47 16.85
C SER A 277 -12.41 9.37 17.89
N LYS A 278 -13.63 9.28 18.42
CA LYS A 278 -14.01 8.29 19.43
C LYS A 278 -13.99 6.86 18.86
N LEU A 279 -14.39 6.69 17.60
CA LEU A 279 -14.26 5.42 16.87
C LEU A 279 -12.80 4.96 16.84
N VAL A 280 -11.87 5.83 16.44
CA VAL A 280 -10.43 5.49 16.42
C VAL A 280 -9.94 5.16 17.83
N GLU A 281 -10.35 5.90 18.86
CA GLU A 281 -10.01 5.63 20.27
C GLU A 281 -10.47 4.24 20.72
N ASP A 282 -11.72 3.87 20.46
CA ASP A 282 -12.27 2.58 20.86
C ASP A 282 -11.65 1.42 20.07
N MET A 283 -11.32 1.63 18.79
CA MET A 283 -10.60 0.64 17.98
C MET A 283 -9.23 0.27 18.56
N ARG A 284 -8.56 1.20 19.28
CA ARG A 284 -7.28 0.91 19.97
C ARG A 284 -7.38 -0.21 21.00
N LYS A 285 -8.57 -0.47 21.53
CA LYS A 285 -8.81 -1.49 22.56
C LYS A 285 -9.01 -2.88 21.96
N THR A 286 -9.07 -3.01 20.64
CA THR A 286 -9.19 -4.30 19.95
C THR A 286 -7.84 -5.00 19.91
N GLU A 287 -7.81 -6.32 20.05
CA GLU A 287 -6.58 -7.10 19.99
C GLU A 287 -5.84 -6.89 18.66
N HIS A 288 -6.61 -6.86 17.56
CA HIS A 288 -6.10 -6.57 16.22
C HIS A 288 -5.32 -5.25 16.14
N THR A 289 -5.88 -4.16 16.67
CA THR A 289 -5.23 -2.85 16.58
C THR A 289 -4.11 -2.69 17.61
N ALA A 290 -4.26 -3.27 18.80
CA ALA A 290 -3.31 -3.13 19.88
C ALA A 290 -2.03 -3.95 19.68
N LEU A 291 -2.15 -5.16 19.13
CA LEU A 291 -1.03 -6.12 19.06
C LEU A 291 -0.47 -6.32 17.66
N PHE A 292 -1.23 -6.01 16.60
CA PHE A 292 -0.90 -6.41 15.24
C PHE A 292 -0.79 -5.25 14.26
N MET A 293 -0.58 -4.03 14.76
CA MET A 293 -0.44 -2.84 13.92
C MET A 293 1.02 -2.40 13.83
N LYS A 294 1.59 -2.38 12.62
CA LYS A 294 2.95 -1.89 12.36
C LYS A 294 2.98 -0.38 12.17
N SER A 295 2.02 0.16 11.42
CA SER A 295 1.86 1.61 11.22
C SER A 295 0.39 1.97 11.11
N LEU A 296 0.05 3.14 11.63
CA LEU A 296 -1.28 3.74 11.52
C LEU A 296 -1.12 5.26 11.35
N GLY A 297 -1.43 5.76 10.16
CA GLY A 297 -1.20 7.15 9.80
C GLY A 297 -0.03 7.36 8.83
N PRO A 298 0.22 8.61 8.44
CA PRO A 298 -0.30 9.84 9.04
C PRO A 298 -1.82 10.04 8.83
N PHE A 299 -2.46 10.77 9.76
CA PHE A 299 -3.89 11.06 9.72
C PHE A 299 -4.15 12.42 9.05
N PHE A 300 -4.92 12.41 7.97
CA PHE A 300 -5.55 13.59 7.39
C PHE A 300 -6.94 13.76 7.98
N VAL A 301 -7.28 14.97 8.44
CA VAL A 301 -8.59 15.28 9.02
C VAL A 301 -9.20 16.41 8.19
N GLY A 302 -10.30 16.12 7.51
CA GLY A 302 -10.91 17.02 6.55
C GLY A 302 -12.31 17.45 6.94
N HIS A 303 -12.63 18.72 6.75
CA HIS A 303 -14.01 19.22 6.68
C HIS A 303 -14.40 19.39 5.21
N ARG A 304 -15.47 18.73 4.78
CA ARG A 304 -15.91 18.67 3.40
C ARG A 304 -16.47 20.02 2.95
N VAL A 305 -15.92 20.56 1.88
CA VAL A 305 -16.33 21.85 1.32
C VAL A 305 -16.91 21.74 -0.09
N PHE A 306 -16.70 20.60 -0.76
CA PHE A 306 -17.23 20.37 -2.11
C PHE A 306 -17.42 18.89 -2.39
N VAL A 307 -18.44 18.57 -3.18
CA VAL A 307 -18.71 17.23 -3.71
C VAL A 307 -19.14 17.37 -5.16
N HIS A 308 -18.51 16.59 -6.05
CA HIS A 308 -19.00 16.33 -7.40
C HIS A 308 -19.15 14.83 -7.59
N ALA A 309 -20.38 14.36 -7.70
CA ALA A 309 -20.70 12.98 -8.00
C ALA A 309 -21.61 12.96 -9.23
N PRO A 310 -21.07 12.66 -10.43
CA PRO A 310 -21.89 12.59 -11.62
C PRO A 310 -22.99 11.54 -11.41
N SER A 311 -24.23 11.90 -11.72
CA SER A 311 -25.30 10.91 -11.85
C SER A 311 -25.00 10.10 -13.12
N ASN A 312 -24.93 8.77 -13.00
CA ASN A 312 -24.93 7.89 -14.16
C ASN A 312 -26.23 8.05 -14.96
#